data_AF-A0A073CH38-F1
#
_entry.id   AF-A0A073CH38-F1
#
_cell.length_a   1.000
_cell.length_b   1.000
_cell.length_c   1.000
_cell.angle_alpha   90.00
_cell.angle_beta   90.00
_cell.angle_gamma   90.00
#
_symmetry.space_group_name_H-M   'P 1'
#
loop_
_entity.id
_entity.type
_entity.pdbx_description
1 polymer ?
#
loop_
_entity_poly.entity_id
_entity_poly.type
_entity_poly.pdbx_seq_one_letter_code
_entity_poly.pdbx_strand_id
1 'polypeptide(L)'
;MTIKIMNDLQQAEKERKKEIAELEILIESNLYVEGNYYNNSAEKSNLAEVANEIQQLLEQLSQTNPTNTMTGKMKIAGEVIEQIESNPALIKRVLGALNTGGVSAFEQVLNHPAASLVIGALEEWQNSKS
;
A
#
# COMPACT_ATOMS: atom_id res chain seq x y z
N MET A 1 35.30 -44.01 11.77
CA MET A 1 33.84 -43.76 11.82
C MET A 1 33.50 -42.35 12.31
N THR A 2 34.34 -41.74 13.14
CA THR A 2 34.10 -40.41 13.75
C THR A 2 34.14 -39.21 12.81
N ILE A 3 35.00 -39.23 11.76
CA ILE A 3 35.20 -38.08 10.87
C ILE A 3 33.97 -37.80 9.99
N LYS A 4 33.30 -38.86 9.49
CA LYS A 4 32.09 -38.72 8.66
C LYS A 4 30.95 -38.08 9.45
N ILE A 5 30.76 -38.53 10.69
CA ILE A 5 29.72 -37.98 11.60
C ILE A 5 29.98 -36.50 11.89
N MET A 6 31.24 -36.10 12.10
CA MET A 6 31.58 -34.69 12.31
C MET A 6 31.31 -33.83 11.07
N ASN A 7 31.60 -34.34 9.87
CA ASN A 7 31.35 -33.61 8.63
C ASN A 7 29.85 -33.49 8.32
N ASP A 8 29.08 -34.56 8.55
CA ASP A 8 27.63 -34.57 8.34
C ASP A 8 26.94 -33.60 9.33
N LEU A 9 27.42 -33.54 10.58
CA LEU A 9 26.92 -32.58 11.58
C LEU A 9 27.26 -31.12 11.19
N GLN A 10 28.46 -30.87 10.66
CA GLN A 10 28.85 -29.52 10.20
C GLN A 10 27.99 -29.06 9.02
N GLN A 11 27.62 -29.95 8.10
CA GLN A 11 26.75 -29.59 6.99
C GLN A 11 25.31 -29.34 7.46
N ALA A 12 24.78 -30.17 8.36
CA ALA A 12 23.47 -29.95 8.96
C ALA A 12 23.40 -28.61 9.71
N GLU A 13 24.45 -28.22 10.44
CA GLU A 13 24.50 -26.90 11.08
C GLU A 13 24.54 -25.75 10.08
N LYS A 14 25.23 -25.93 8.95
CA LYS A 14 25.29 -24.92 7.89
C LYS A 14 23.94 -24.74 7.21
N GLU A 15 23.23 -25.83 6.95
CA GLU A 15 21.88 -25.81 6.38
C GLU A 15 20.87 -25.18 7.34
N ARG A 16 20.90 -25.56 8.63
CA ARG A 16 20.05 -24.96 9.65
C ARG A 16 20.29 -23.45 9.80
N LYS A 17 21.55 -23.01 9.74
CA LYS A 17 21.88 -21.56 9.78
C LYS A 17 21.37 -20.81 8.56
N LYS A 18 21.37 -21.45 7.39
CA LYS A 18 20.81 -20.87 6.16
C LYS A 18 19.29 -20.72 6.26
N GLU A 19 18.60 -21.75 6.75
CA GLU A 19 17.15 -21.73 6.97
C GLU A 19 16.75 -20.69 8.04
N ILE A 20 17.52 -20.57 9.12
CA ILE A 20 17.34 -19.51 10.13
C ILE A 20 17.49 -18.12 9.48
N ALA A 21 18.50 -17.89 8.64
CA ALA A 21 18.68 -16.61 7.96
C ALA A 21 17.54 -16.29 6.98
N GLU A 22 17.02 -17.28 6.26
CA GLU A 22 15.85 -17.13 5.39
C GLU A 22 14.57 -16.80 6.19
N LEU A 23 14.40 -17.40 7.37
CA LEU A 23 13.30 -17.10 8.29
C LEU A 23 13.46 -15.74 8.97
N GLU A 24 14.67 -15.32 9.32
CA GLU A 24 14.96 -13.98 9.87
C GLU A 24 14.59 -12.88 8.86
N ILE A 25 14.92 -13.05 7.58
CA ILE A 25 14.50 -12.13 6.50
C ILE A 25 12.97 -12.05 6.40
N LEU A 26 12.28 -13.19 6.57
CA LEU A 26 10.82 -13.25 6.52
C LEU A 26 10.17 -12.62 7.77
N ILE A 27 10.81 -12.75 8.93
CA ILE A 27 10.39 -12.11 10.19
C ILE A 27 10.64 -10.60 10.15
N GLU A 28 11.75 -10.12 9.59
CA GLU A 28 11.99 -8.69 9.36
C GLU A 28 10.93 -8.06 8.45
N SER A 29 10.45 -8.81 7.44
CA SER A 29 9.33 -8.36 6.60
C SER A 29 7.99 -8.29 7.33
N ASN A 30 7.79 -9.12 8.37
CA ASN A 30 6.55 -9.22 9.13
C ASN A 30 6.52 -8.40 10.43
N LEU A 31 7.63 -7.78 10.85
CA LEU A 31 7.70 -6.94 12.05
C LEU A 31 7.43 -5.45 11.79
N TYR A 32 7.05 -5.07 10.57
CA TYR A 32 6.58 -3.71 10.24
C TYR A 32 5.13 -3.45 10.68
N VAL A 33 4.77 -3.75 11.93
CA VAL A 33 3.51 -3.30 12.54
C VAL A 33 3.72 -3.02 14.03
N GLU A 34 4.55 -2.03 14.38
CA GLU A 34 4.26 -1.08 15.46
C GLU A 34 5.41 -0.06 15.60
N GLY A 35 5.11 1.19 15.27
CA GLY A 35 5.76 2.38 15.82
C GLY A 35 7.27 2.51 15.64
N ASN A 36 7.71 2.99 14.48
CA ASN A 36 8.54 4.20 14.39
C ASN A 36 8.76 4.62 12.94
N TYR A 37 8.47 5.91 12.69
CA TYR A 37 8.75 6.66 11.48
C TYR A 37 10.23 6.57 11.07
N TYR A 38 10.50 6.86 9.79
CA TYR A 38 11.80 7.00 9.13
C TYR A 38 12.30 5.77 8.37
N ASN A 39 11.63 5.47 7.25
CA ASN A 39 12.38 5.09 6.06
C ASN A 39 11.76 5.74 4.81
N ASN A 40 12.40 6.82 4.34
CA ASN A 40 11.96 7.64 3.20
C ASN A 40 11.80 6.82 1.89
N SER A 41 12.35 5.61 1.82
CA SER A 41 12.14 4.68 0.69
C SER A 41 10.88 3.80 0.85
N ALA A 42 10.57 3.30 2.04
CA ALA A 42 9.41 2.43 2.29
C ALA A 42 8.09 3.23 2.34
N GLU A 43 8.11 4.43 2.92
CA GLU A 43 6.95 5.34 2.95
C GLU A 43 6.61 5.87 1.55
N LYS A 44 7.64 6.13 0.73
CA LYS A 44 7.47 6.54 -0.67
C LYS A 44 7.01 5.39 -1.57
N SER A 45 7.40 4.15 -1.25
CA SER A 45 6.82 2.94 -1.86
C SER A 45 5.33 2.84 -1.54
N ASN A 46 4.94 2.99 -0.28
CA ASN A 46 3.54 2.92 0.14
C ASN A 46 2.67 4.01 -0.53
N LEU A 47 3.18 5.25 -0.65
CA LEU A 47 2.46 6.32 -1.34
C LEU A 47 2.26 6.04 -2.84
N ALA A 48 3.32 5.64 -3.55
CA ALA A 48 3.24 5.34 -4.98
C ALA A 48 2.34 4.11 -5.24
N GLU A 49 2.45 3.08 -4.41
CA GLU A 49 1.60 1.88 -4.48
C GLU A 49 0.13 2.21 -4.26
N VAL A 50 -0.19 2.96 -3.20
CA VAL A 50 -1.56 3.33 -2.87
C VAL A 50 -2.15 4.27 -3.91
N ALA A 51 -1.40 5.26 -4.38
CA ALA A 51 -1.88 6.14 -5.44
C ALA A 51 -2.10 5.38 -6.75
N ASN A 52 -1.25 4.39 -7.07
CA ASN A 52 -1.46 3.52 -8.22
C ASN A 52 -2.68 2.61 -8.05
N GLU A 53 -2.96 2.09 -6.84
CA GLU A 53 -4.17 1.33 -6.55
C GLU A 53 -5.44 2.18 -6.76
N ILE A 54 -5.45 3.43 -6.30
CA ILE A 54 -6.56 4.36 -6.56
C ILE A 54 -6.68 4.67 -8.07
N GLN A 55 -5.56 4.89 -8.78
CA GLN A 55 -5.56 5.09 -10.23
C GLN A 55 -6.19 3.90 -10.96
N GLN A 56 -5.86 2.67 -10.55
CA GLN A 56 -6.45 1.46 -11.13
C GLN A 56 -7.95 1.38 -10.89
N LEU A 57 -8.44 1.71 -9.69
CA LEU A 57 -9.87 1.78 -9.40
C LEU A 57 -10.58 2.81 -10.29
N LEU A 58 -9.99 3.99 -10.46
CA LEU A 58 -10.50 5.05 -11.34
C LEU A 58 -10.59 4.57 -12.80
N GLU A 59 -9.56 3.90 -13.30
CA GLU A 59 -9.51 3.37 -14.68
C GLU A 59 -10.51 2.22 -14.90
N GLN A 60 -10.66 1.33 -13.93
CA GLN A 60 -11.61 0.22 -13.98
C GLN A 60 -13.05 0.73 -14.07
N LEU A 61 -13.40 1.69 -13.22
CA LEU A 61 -14.76 2.24 -13.18
C LEU A 61 -15.06 3.11 -14.40
N SER A 62 -14.04 3.64 -15.06
CA SER A 62 -14.19 4.42 -16.30
C SER A 62 -14.50 3.59 -17.53
N GLN A 63 -14.36 2.26 -17.46
CA GLN A 63 -14.75 1.38 -18.56
C GLN A 63 -16.28 1.37 -18.78
N THR A 64 -17.04 1.66 -17.72
CA THR A 64 -18.52 1.56 -17.74
C THR A 64 -19.21 2.88 -17.39
N ASN A 65 -18.45 3.93 -17.04
CA ASN A 65 -18.98 5.23 -16.63
C ASN A 65 -18.37 6.38 -17.45
N PRO A 66 -19.16 7.40 -17.86
CA PRO A 66 -18.67 8.48 -18.69
C PRO A 66 -17.76 9.46 -17.92
N THR A 67 -16.52 9.63 -18.38
CA THR A 67 -15.54 10.52 -17.73
C THR A 67 -15.62 11.99 -18.17
N ASN A 68 -16.42 12.29 -19.20
CA ASN A 68 -16.58 13.62 -19.77
C ASN A 68 -17.79 14.41 -19.22
N THR A 69 -18.56 13.82 -18.30
CA THR A 69 -19.72 14.47 -17.66
C THR A 69 -19.50 14.61 -16.17
N MET A 70 -20.09 15.64 -15.54
CA MET A 70 -20.01 15.80 -14.08
C MET A 70 -20.64 14.61 -13.35
N THR A 71 -21.82 14.17 -13.79
CA THR A 71 -22.53 13.02 -13.19
C THR A 71 -21.69 11.74 -13.26
N GLY A 72 -21.05 11.46 -14.39
CA GLY A 72 -20.21 10.27 -14.50
C GLY A 72 -18.93 10.34 -13.66
N LYS A 73 -18.30 11.52 -13.57
CA LYS A 73 -17.16 11.74 -12.66
C LYS A 73 -17.54 11.54 -11.19
N MET A 74 -18.69 12.07 -10.76
CA MET A 74 -19.21 11.89 -9.40
C MET A 74 -19.52 10.42 -9.11
N LYS A 75 -20.12 9.70 -10.07
CA LYS A 75 -20.38 8.27 -9.93
C LYS A 75 -19.09 7.47 -9.75
N ILE A 76 -18.10 7.69 -10.61
CA ILE A 76 -16.78 7.05 -10.50
C ILE A 76 -16.15 7.36 -9.15
N ALA A 77 -16.09 8.64 -8.75
CA ALA A 77 -15.48 9.02 -7.48
C ALA A 77 -16.20 8.39 -6.28
N GLY A 78 -17.54 8.39 -6.26
CA GLY A 78 -18.32 7.75 -5.20
C GLY A 78 -18.06 6.25 -5.09
N GLU A 79 -18.01 5.54 -6.21
CA GLU A 79 -17.71 4.09 -6.23
C GLU A 79 -16.27 3.78 -5.80
N VAL A 80 -15.28 4.64 -6.14
CA VAL A 80 -13.91 4.52 -5.61
C VAL A 80 -13.90 4.67 -4.10
N ILE A 81 -14.58 5.70 -3.58
CA ILE A 81 -14.64 5.94 -2.15
C ILE A 81 -15.31 4.75 -1.44
N GLU A 82 -16.44 4.25 -1.93
CA GLU A 82 -17.12 3.07 -1.38
C GLU A 82 -16.19 1.83 -1.28
N GLN A 83 -15.37 1.59 -2.31
CA GLN A 83 -14.39 0.50 -2.30
C GLN A 83 -13.25 0.71 -1.28
N ILE A 84 -12.83 1.96 -1.08
CA ILE A 84 -11.86 2.31 -0.03
C ILE A 84 -12.50 2.15 1.36
N GLU A 85 -13.73 2.65 1.57
CA GLU A 85 -14.45 2.57 2.84
C GLU A 85 -14.66 1.13 3.29
N SER A 86 -15.09 0.28 2.36
CA SER A 86 -15.45 -1.11 2.60
C SER A 86 -14.24 -2.01 2.87
N ASN A 87 -13.02 -1.51 2.65
CA ASN A 87 -11.78 -2.23 2.91
C ASN A 87 -10.94 -1.55 4.02
N PRO A 88 -11.04 -2.03 5.28
CA PRO A 88 -10.33 -1.46 6.43
C PRO A 88 -8.81 -1.41 6.29
N ALA A 89 -8.21 -2.31 5.50
CA ALA A 89 -6.77 -2.31 5.26
C ALA A 89 -6.38 -1.23 4.23
N LEU A 90 -7.19 -1.08 3.17
CA LEU A 90 -6.97 -0.06 2.15
C LEU A 90 -7.14 1.34 2.73
N ILE A 91 -8.21 1.62 3.48
CA ILE A 91 -8.42 2.95 4.04
C ILE A 91 -7.29 3.39 4.98
N LYS A 92 -6.74 2.47 5.79
CA LYS A 92 -5.57 2.76 6.64
C LYS A 92 -4.35 3.15 5.82
N ARG A 93 -4.09 2.43 4.71
CA ARG A 93 -2.97 2.75 3.81
C ARG A 93 -3.19 4.07 3.08
N VAL A 94 -4.41 4.33 2.61
CA VAL A 94 -4.80 5.59 1.95
C VAL A 94 -4.61 6.78 2.87
N LEU A 95 -5.16 6.76 4.08
CA LEU A 95 -5.00 7.84 5.04
C LEU A 95 -3.55 7.99 5.51
N GLY A 96 -2.81 6.90 5.67
CA GLY A 96 -1.38 6.94 5.99
C GLY A 96 -0.55 7.59 4.88
N ALA A 97 -0.78 7.19 3.63
CA ALA A 97 -0.14 7.79 2.46
C ALA A 97 -0.51 9.27 2.30
N LEU A 98 -1.77 9.64 2.56
CA LEU A 98 -2.23 11.02 2.51
C LEU A 98 -1.59 11.87 3.61
N ASN A 99 -1.43 11.32 4.81
CA ASN A 99 -0.76 12.01 5.92
C ASN A 99 0.75 12.23 5.66
N THR A 100 1.43 11.25 5.06
CA THR A 100 2.89 11.35 4.77
C THR A 100 3.19 12.14 3.50
N GLY A 101 2.44 11.91 2.43
CA GLY A 101 2.68 12.49 1.11
C GLY A 101 1.93 13.81 0.88
N GLY A 102 0.86 14.05 1.63
CA GLY A 102 -0.07 15.15 1.39
C GLY A 102 -0.87 14.98 0.10
N VAL A 103 -1.82 15.91 -0.08
CA VAL A 103 -2.71 15.96 -1.24
C VAL A 103 -1.93 16.10 -2.54
N SER A 104 -0.91 16.96 -2.54
CA SER A 104 -0.11 17.26 -3.73
C SER A 104 0.64 16.05 -4.28
N ALA A 105 0.89 15.01 -3.48
CA ALA A 105 1.49 13.80 -4.00
C ALA A 105 0.47 12.90 -4.72
N PHE A 106 -0.77 12.83 -4.23
CA PHE A 106 -1.85 12.15 -4.94
C PHE A 106 -2.17 12.88 -6.25
N GLU A 107 -2.20 14.22 -6.26
CA GLU A 107 -2.42 15.01 -7.47
C GLU A 107 -1.36 14.76 -8.57
N GLN A 108 -0.12 14.46 -8.18
CA GLN A 108 0.95 14.15 -9.13
C GLN A 108 0.85 12.76 -9.76
N VAL A 109 0.23 11.80 -9.07
CA VAL A 109 0.13 10.41 -9.52
C VAL A 109 -1.22 10.13 -10.18
N LEU A 110 -2.30 10.67 -9.63
CA LEU A 110 -3.66 10.43 -10.09
C LEU A 110 -3.95 11.24 -11.36
N ASN A 111 -3.79 10.60 -12.51
CA ASN A 111 -4.10 11.17 -13.80
C ASN A 111 -5.49 10.72 -14.26
N HIS A 112 -6.54 11.29 -13.67
CA HIS A 112 -7.91 10.92 -14.00
C HIS A 112 -8.92 12.07 -13.87
N PRO A 113 -9.94 12.21 -14.76
CA PRO A 113 -10.93 13.29 -14.69
C PRO A 113 -11.79 13.34 -13.42
N ALA A 114 -11.82 12.24 -12.65
CA ALA A 114 -12.51 12.14 -11.36
C ALA A 114 -11.56 12.22 -10.15
N ALA A 115 -10.24 12.31 -10.36
CA ALA A 115 -9.24 12.24 -9.28
C ALA A 115 -9.46 13.30 -8.20
N SER A 116 -9.68 14.57 -8.58
CA SER A 116 -9.88 15.66 -7.61
C SER A 116 -11.10 15.45 -6.71
N LEU A 117 -12.14 14.76 -7.18
CA LEU A 117 -13.30 14.42 -6.35
C LEU A 117 -12.96 13.35 -5.31
N VAL A 118 -12.18 12.34 -5.70
CA VAL A 118 -11.69 11.31 -4.77
C VAL A 118 -10.77 11.91 -3.73
N ILE A 119 -9.80 12.73 -4.15
CA ILE A 119 -8.88 13.42 -3.25
C ILE A 119 -9.65 14.26 -2.22
N GLY A 120 -10.61 15.10 -2.68
CA GLY A 120 -11.40 15.93 -1.76
C GLY A 120 -12.20 15.12 -0.74
N ALA A 121 -12.77 13.99 -1.14
CA ALA A 121 -13.48 13.10 -0.20
C ALA A 121 -12.52 12.45 0.83
N LEU A 122 -11.31 12.05 0.41
CA LEU A 122 -10.29 11.51 1.31
C LEU A 122 -9.77 12.56 2.30
N GLU A 123 -9.60 13.81 1.85
CA GLU A 123 -9.26 14.94 2.73
C GLU A 123 -10.36 15.20 3.77
N GLU A 124 -11.62 15.25 3.33
CA GLU A 124 -12.76 15.42 4.24
C GLU A 124 -12.81 14.29 5.28
N TRP A 125 -12.57 13.05 4.84
CA TRP A 125 -12.48 11.91 5.76
C TRP A 125 -11.39 12.10 6.81
N GLN A 126 -10.17 12.41 6.37
CA GLN A 126 -9.03 12.61 7.27
C GLN A 126 -9.33 13.67 8.32
N ASN A 127 -9.98 14.76 7.90
CA ASN A 127 -10.38 15.86 8.79
C ASN A 127 -11.53 15.46 9.73
N SER A 128 -12.46 14.60 9.29
CA SER A 128 -13.56 14.10 10.14
C SER A 128 -13.13 13.15 11.26
N LYS A 129 -11.92 12.58 11.15
CA LYS A 129 -11.34 11.63 12.12
C LYS A 129 -10.30 12.26 13.05
N SER A 130 -9.95 13.54 12.84
CA SER A 130 -8.95 14.29 13.62
C SER A 130 -9.53 14.95 14.86
#